data_AF-A0A382Y5C5-F1
#
_entry.id   AF-A0A382Y5C5-F1
#
_cell.length_a   1.000
_cell.length_b   1.000
_cell.length_c   1.000
_cell.angle_alpha   90.00
_cell.angle_beta   90.00
_cell.angle_gamma   90.00
#
_symmetry.space_group_name_H-M   'P 1'
#
loop_
_entity.id
_entity.type
_entity.pdbx_description
1 polymer ?
#
loop_
_entity_poly.entity_id
_entity_poly.type
_entity_poly.pdbx_seq_one_letter_code
_entity_poly.pdbx_strand_id
1 'polypeptide(L)'
;MLRFVLKLTVLTFFLTVIPGSLSAQTYWPGAHPNWDRKSPEQLGLDPDKIQEAVEAAIAGESDSPRDLSFNHRMTFGREPYG
;
A
#
# COMPACT_ATOMS: atom_id res chain seq x y z
N MET A 1 -37.97 25.69 22.91
CA MET A 1 -37.42 24.58 23.72
C MET A 1 -37.62 23.21 23.04
N LEU A 2 -38.84 22.79 22.73
CA LEU A 2 -39.14 21.47 22.13
C LEU A 2 -38.44 21.17 20.77
N ARG A 3 -38.37 22.16 19.87
CA ARG A 3 -37.70 22.02 18.55
C ARG A 3 -36.18 21.88 18.65
N PHE A 4 -35.58 22.36 19.75
CA PHE A 4 -34.15 22.29 20.01
C PHE A 4 -33.78 20.92 20.60
N VAL A 5 -34.63 20.42 21.53
CA VAL A 5 -34.52 19.07 22.09
C VAL A 5 -34.68 18.02 20.99
N LEU A 6 -35.66 18.18 20.08
CA LEU A 6 -35.86 17.26 18.95
C LEU A 6 -34.63 17.18 18.02
N LYS A 7 -33.99 18.32 17.72
CA LYS A 7 -32.75 18.36 16.93
C LYS A 7 -31.59 17.68 17.65
N LEU A 8 -31.47 17.88 18.97
CA LEU A 8 -30.46 17.22 19.80
C LEU A 8 -30.68 15.69 19.81
N THR A 9 -31.93 15.24 19.96
CA THR A 9 -32.26 13.81 19.96
C THR A 9 -31.97 13.16 18.61
N VAL A 10 -32.27 13.84 17.50
CA VAL A 10 -31.94 13.36 16.14
C VAL A 10 -30.42 13.32 15.91
N LEU A 11 -29.68 14.33 16.38
CA LEU A 11 -28.22 14.36 16.28
C LEU A 11 -27.57 13.23 17.08
N THR A 12 -28.04 12.98 18.30
CA THR A 12 -27.55 11.88 19.14
C THR A 12 -27.89 10.50 18.55
N PHE A 13 -29.07 10.34 17.94
CA PHE A 13 -29.44 9.12 17.21
C PHE A 13 -28.54 8.88 15.98
N PHE A 14 -28.17 9.94 15.25
CA PHE A 14 -27.24 9.83 14.13
C PHE A 14 -25.81 9.48 14.56
N LEU A 15 -25.35 9.95 15.72
CA LEU A 15 -24.01 9.65 16.23
C LEU A 15 -23.87 8.23 16.80
N THR A 16 -24.94 7.63 17.32
CA THR A 16 -24.87 6.32 17.99
C THR A 16 -25.13 5.12 17.07
N VAL A 17 -25.62 5.33 15.85
CA VAL A 17 -25.90 4.26 14.87
C VAL A 17 -24.67 3.90 14.00
N ILE A 18 -23.56 4.63 14.12
CA ILE A 18 -22.36 4.44 13.28
C ILE A 18 -21.36 3.34 13.74
N PRO A 19 -21.37 2.74 14.96
CA PRO A 19 -20.34 1.76 15.32
C PRO A 19 -20.74 0.35 14.87
N GLY A 20 -21.00 0.14 13.57
CA GLY A 20 -21.48 -1.13 13.03
C GLY A 20 -20.57 -1.83 12.03
N SER A 21 -19.65 -1.12 11.37
CA SER A 21 -19.06 -1.65 10.13
C SER A 21 -17.60 -1.29 9.87
N LEU A 22 -16.84 -0.89 10.88
CA LEU A 22 -15.38 -0.75 10.76
C LEU A 22 -14.69 -2.06 11.16
N SER A 23 -15.08 -3.16 10.51
CA SER A 23 -14.27 -4.37 10.54
C SER A 23 -13.16 -4.19 9.50
N ALA A 24 -11.90 -4.21 9.93
CA ALA A 24 -10.78 -4.25 9.01
C ALA A 24 -10.93 -5.50 8.13
N GLN A 25 -10.86 -5.33 6.81
CA GLN A 25 -10.89 -6.48 5.90
C GLN A 25 -9.69 -7.38 6.21
N THR A 26 -9.93 -8.66 6.46
CA THR A 26 -8.86 -9.66 6.48
C THR A 26 -8.41 -9.89 5.03
N TYR A 27 -7.55 -9.01 4.52
CA TYR A 27 -6.94 -9.21 3.21
C TYR A 27 -5.69 -10.07 3.33
N TRP A 28 -5.81 -11.32 2.89
CA TRP A 28 -4.71 -12.26 2.75
C TRP A 28 -4.74 -12.86 1.34
N PRO A 29 -3.84 -12.47 0.42
CA PRO A 29 -3.88 -12.93 -0.97
C PRO A 29 -3.44 -14.39 -1.15
N GLY A 30 -3.13 -15.11 -0.06
CA GLY A 30 -2.57 -16.45 -0.13
C GLY A 30 -1.10 -16.45 -0.54
N ALA A 31 -0.55 -17.65 -0.73
CA ALA A 31 0.81 -17.80 -1.24
C ALA A 31 0.85 -17.50 -2.74
N HIS A 32 1.93 -16.83 -3.17
CA HIS A 32 2.29 -16.76 -4.58
C HIS A 32 2.39 -18.19 -5.16
N PRO A 33 1.85 -18.48 -6.36
CA PRO A 33 1.51 -17.54 -7.43
C PRO A 33 0.01 -17.19 -7.57
N ASN A 34 -0.85 -17.62 -6.66
CA ASN A 34 -2.32 -17.50 -6.81
C ASN A 34 -2.85 -16.07 -6.55
N TRP A 35 -1.99 -15.07 -6.65
CA TRP A 35 -2.38 -13.68 -6.47
C TRP A 35 -3.21 -13.21 -7.66
N ASP A 36 -4.31 -12.54 -7.37
CA ASP A 36 -5.15 -11.90 -8.39
C ASP A 36 -4.33 -10.89 -9.21
N ARG A 37 -4.46 -10.98 -10.53
CA ARG A 37 -3.79 -10.11 -11.48
C ARG A 37 -4.83 -9.22 -12.14
N LYS A 38 -4.64 -7.91 -12.03
CA LYS A 38 -5.47 -6.90 -12.69
C LYS A 38 -4.61 -6.05 -13.60
N SER A 39 -5.16 -5.74 -14.76
CA SER A 39 -4.60 -4.74 -15.68
C SER A 39 -4.79 -3.33 -15.09
N PRO A 40 -3.96 -2.35 -15.48
CA PRO A 40 -4.13 -0.95 -15.07
C PRO A 40 -5.54 -0.42 -15.33
N GLU A 41 -6.14 -0.76 -16.47
CA GLU A 41 -7.45 -0.29 -16.91
C GLU A 41 -8.57 -0.79 -15.98
N GLN A 42 -8.46 -2.04 -15.50
CA GLN A 42 -9.39 -2.60 -14.51
C GLN A 42 -9.36 -1.87 -13.16
N LEU A 43 -8.30 -1.09 -12.90
CA LEU A 43 -8.14 -0.27 -11.71
C LEU A 43 -8.44 1.21 -11.98
N GLY A 44 -8.82 1.58 -13.21
CA GLY A 44 -9.02 2.98 -13.62
C GLY A 44 -7.72 3.77 -13.72
N LEU A 45 -6.59 3.08 -13.89
CA LEU A 45 -5.27 3.68 -14.07
C LEU A 45 -4.97 3.87 -15.55
N ASP A 46 -4.13 4.86 -15.86
CA ASP A 46 -3.59 5.09 -17.20
C ASP A 46 -2.47 4.07 -17.48
N PRO A 47 -2.64 3.15 -18.44
CA PRO A 47 -1.65 2.11 -18.73
C PRO A 47 -0.31 2.69 -19.21
N ASP A 48 -0.31 3.80 -19.94
CA ASP A 48 0.91 4.43 -20.45
C ASP A 48 1.73 5.01 -19.29
N LYS A 49 1.05 5.58 -18.28
CA LYS A 49 1.71 6.08 -17.06
C LYS A 49 2.26 4.98 -16.18
N ILE A 50 1.59 3.83 -16.12
CA ILE A 50 2.12 2.66 -15.41
C ILE A 50 3.38 2.14 -16.13
N GLN A 51 3.35 2.07 -17.46
CA GLN A 51 4.50 1.63 -18.24
C GLN A 51 5.69 2.58 -18.08
N GLU A 52 5.47 3.89 -18.14
CA GLU A 52 6.49 4.92 -17.88
C GLU A 52 7.15 4.73 -16.51
N ALA A 53 6.36 4.48 -15.47
CA ALA A 53 6.88 4.24 -14.12
C ALA A 53 7.72 2.96 -14.01
N VAL A 54 7.32 1.88 -14.71
CA VAL A 54 8.09 0.64 -14.78
C VAL A 54 9.44 0.87 -15.45
N GLU A 55 9.46 1.60 -16.57
CA GLU A 55 10.69 1.91 -17.29
C GLU A 55 11.63 2.78 -16.46
N ALA A 56 11.09 3.79 -15.77
CA ALA A 56 11.86 4.63 -14.85
C ALA A 56 12.49 3.80 -13.71
N ALA A 57 11.75 2.84 -13.15
CA ALA A 57 12.27 1.96 -12.11
C ALA A 57 13.38 1.03 -12.63
N ILE A 58 13.21 0.47 -13.83
CA ILE A 58 14.24 -0.37 -14.47
C ILE A 58 15.49 0.45 -14.75
N ALA A 59 15.33 1.67 -15.27
CA ALA A 59 16.46 2.56 -15.57
C ALA A 59 17.20 3.03 -14.31
N GLY A 60 16.52 3.09 -13.17
CA GLY A 60 17.09 3.46 -11.87
C GLY A 60 17.57 2.27 -11.02
N GLU A 61 17.43 1.04 -11.50
CA GLU A 61 17.83 -0.16 -10.76
C GLU A 61 19.35 -0.19 -10.53
N SER A 62 19.79 -0.73 -9.40
CA SER A 62 21.22 -0.83 -9.11
C SER A 62 21.84 -2.00 -9.85
N ASP A 63 22.97 -1.76 -10.52
CA ASP A 63 23.82 -2.82 -11.07
C ASP A 63 24.62 -3.58 -9.99
N SER A 64 24.47 -3.20 -8.72
CA SER A 64 25.13 -3.88 -7.61
C SER A 64 24.64 -5.32 -7.48
N PRO A 65 25.48 -6.26 -7.01
CA PRO A 65 25.04 -7.62 -6.77
C PRO A 65 23.87 -7.67 -5.78
N ARG A 66 22.87 -8.51 -6.10
CA ARG A 66 21.72 -8.76 -5.23
C ARG A 66 22.08 -9.43 -3.92
N ASP A 67 23.15 -10.23 -3.89
CA ASP A 67 23.71 -10.73 -2.64
C ASP A 67 24.37 -9.57 -1.89
N LEU A 68 23.65 -9.06 -0.90
CA LEU A 68 24.09 -7.93 -0.09
C LEU A 68 25.41 -8.23 0.63
N SER A 69 25.62 -9.48 1.06
CA SER A 69 26.87 -9.86 1.73
C SER A 69 28.06 -9.75 0.76
N PHE A 70 27.88 -10.17 -0.49
CA PHE A 70 28.90 -10.05 -1.53
C PHE A 70 29.10 -8.59 -1.94
N ASN A 71 28.02 -7.83 -2.14
CA ASN A 71 28.07 -6.41 -2.45
C ASN A 71 28.84 -5.61 -1.38
N HIS A 72 28.57 -5.85 -0.10
CA HIS A 72 29.30 -5.20 0.99
C HIS A 72 30.80 -5.54 1.00
N ARG A 73 31.17 -6.79 0.70
CA ARG A 73 32.60 -7.17 0.62
C ARG A 73 33.31 -6.48 -0.55
N MET A 74 32.65 -6.34 -1.71
CA MET A 74 33.25 -5.61 -2.84
C MET A 74 33.40 -4.11 -2.55
N THR A 75 32.41 -3.50 -1.91
CA THR A 75 32.38 -2.04 -1.71
C THR A 75 33.17 -1.60 -0.47
N PHE A 76 33.07 -2.35 0.63
CA PHE A 76 33.62 -1.97 1.95
C PHE A 76 34.69 -2.94 2.49
N GLY A 77 35.02 -4.03 1.78
CA GLY A 77 35.94 -5.07 2.28
C GLY A 77 37.40 -4.64 2.47
N ARG A 78 37.73 -3.37 2.19
CA ARG A 78 39.04 -2.78 2.49
C ARG A 78 39.12 -2.23 3.92
N GLU A 79 38.00 -2.10 4.62
CA GLU A 79 37.96 -1.64 6.01
C GLU A 79 38.05 -2.83 6.98
N PRO A 80 38.72 -2.68 8.15
CA PRO A 80 38.71 -3.71 9.18
C PRO A 80 37.27 -4.00 9.61
N TYR A 81 36.94 -5.28 9.80
CA TYR A 81 35.66 -5.65 10.41
C TYR A 81 35.63 -5.12 11.85
N GLY A 82 34.84 -4.09 12.09
CA GLY A 82 34.53 -3.55 13.43
C GLY A 82 33.56 -4.43 14.19
#